data_AF-A0A1R3JPU3-F1
#
_entry.id   AF-A0A1R3JPU3-F1
#
_cell.length_a   1.000
_cell.length_b   1.000
_cell.length_c   1.000
_cell.angle_alpha   90.00
_cell.angle_beta   90.00
_cell.angle_gamma   90.00
#
_symmetry.space_group_name_H-M   'P 1'
#
loop_
_entity.id
_entity.type
_entity.pdbx_description
1 polymer ?
#
loop_
_entity_poly.entity_id
_entity_poly.type
_entity_poly.pdbx_seq_one_letter_code
_entity_poly.pdbx_strand_id
1 'polypeptide(L)'
;MVADNLPSPSEVANFIKTKTIFDSVKIFDCNPNVLRAFANSGISVTVTVPNGEIPSLANVRAARKWVNANIKPFYPQTKIKYISVGNEVVLLNIPEQVNNLLPAMRALNRALNKAGIHDVKV
;
A
#
# COMPACT_ATOMS: atom_id res chain seq x y z
N MET A 1 6.37 5.27 17.26
CA MET A 1 6.31 4.09 18.15
C MET A 1 5.04 3.33 17.77
N VAL A 2 5.17 2.10 17.29
CA VAL A 2 4.05 1.21 16.91
C VAL A 2 3.92 0.24 18.09
N ALA A 3 2.75 0.17 18.72
CA ALA A 3 2.54 -0.46 20.04
C ALA A 3 3.14 -1.89 20.18
N ASP A 4 3.49 -2.28 21.40
CA ASP A 4 4.22 -3.50 21.75
C ASP A 4 3.34 -4.68 22.22
N ASN A 5 2.02 -4.47 22.33
CA ASN A 5 1.06 -5.45 22.82
C ASN A 5 -0.07 -5.78 21.82
N LEU A 6 0.14 -5.49 20.53
CA LEU A 6 -0.85 -5.78 19.51
C LEU A 6 -0.85 -7.27 19.14
N PRO A 7 -2.02 -7.84 18.80
CA PRO A 7 -2.09 -9.19 18.23
C PRO A 7 -1.28 -9.30 16.94
N SER A 8 -0.84 -10.51 16.61
CA SER A 8 -0.11 -10.75 15.36
C SER A 8 -0.98 -10.43 14.13
N PRO A 9 -0.38 -10.08 12.98
CA PRO A 9 -1.14 -9.79 11.77
C PRO A 9 -2.10 -10.92 11.34
N SER A 10 -1.72 -12.19 11.56
CA SER A 10 -2.55 -13.35 11.26
C SER A 10 -3.77 -13.45 12.17
N GLU A 11 -3.60 -13.18 13.48
CA GLU A 11 -4.73 -13.12 14.42
C GLU A 11 -5.70 -12.00 14.04
N VAL A 12 -5.18 -10.83 13.66
CA VAL A 12 -6.00 -9.71 13.18
C VAL A 12 -6.76 -10.07 11.91
N ALA A 13 -6.09 -10.64 10.90
CA ALA A 13 -6.74 -11.02 9.64
C ALA A 13 -7.84 -12.08 9.87
N ASN A 14 -7.58 -13.07 10.74
CA ASN A 14 -8.57 -14.08 11.09
C ASN A 14 -9.75 -13.50 11.89
N PHE A 15 -9.47 -12.58 12.82
CA PHE A 15 -10.50 -11.88 13.57
C PHE A 15 -11.43 -11.10 12.63
N ILE A 16 -10.87 -10.29 11.73
CA ILE A 16 -11.68 -9.51 10.77
C ILE A 16 -12.53 -10.45 9.91
N LYS A 17 -11.93 -11.52 9.38
CA LYS A 17 -12.62 -12.49 8.51
C LYS A 17 -13.77 -13.22 9.21
N THR A 18 -13.62 -13.59 10.48
CA THR A 18 -14.52 -14.54 11.15
C THR A 18 -15.44 -13.90 12.19
N LYS A 19 -15.11 -12.70 12.67
CA LYS A 19 -15.80 -12.03 13.79
C LYS A 19 -16.35 -10.65 13.41
N THR A 20 -16.17 -10.21 12.18
CA THR A 20 -16.68 -8.92 11.70
C THR A 20 -17.36 -9.06 10.35
N ILE A 21 -18.05 -7.99 9.94
CA ILE A 21 -18.63 -7.86 8.60
C ILE A 21 -17.71 -7.12 7.63
N PHE A 22 -16.54 -6.65 8.09
CA PHE A 22 -15.67 -5.81 7.29
C PHE A 22 -14.90 -6.64 6.27
N ASP A 23 -14.90 -6.17 5.03
CA ASP A 23 -14.28 -6.83 3.88
C ASP A 23 -13.09 -6.03 3.32
N SER A 24 -12.70 -4.95 4.00
CA SER A 24 -11.62 -4.08 3.58
C SER A 24 -10.88 -3.43 4.75
N VAL A 25 -9.57 -3.28 4.59
CA VAL A 25 -8.67 -2.65 5.57
C VAL A 25 -7.73 -1.67 4.89
N LYS A 26 -7.26 -0.67 5.65
CA LYS A 26 -6.15 0.20 5.25
C LYS A 26 -4.98 0.00 6.21
N ILE A 27 -3.80 -0.17 5.65
CA ILE A 27 -2.53 -0.16 6.38
C ILE A 27 -1.73 1.10 6.00
N PHE A 28 -1.06 1.68 6.97
CA PHE A 28 -0.33 2.95 6.82
C PHE A 28 1.10 2.77 6.26
N ASP A 29 1.46 1.54 5.89
CA ASP A 29 2.72 1.18 5.25
C ASP A 29 2.50 0.05 4.21
N CYS A 30 3.58 -0.63 3.82
CA CYS A 30 3.57 -1.84 2.99
C CYS A 30 4.21 -3.03 3.72
N ASN A 31 3.89 -3.22 5.01
CA ASN A 31 4.52 -4.26 5.81
C ASN A 31 4.29 -5.67 5.22
N PRO A 32 5.36 -6.41 4.86
CA PRO A 32 5.24 -7.69 4.17
C PRO A 32 4.62 -8.79 5.04
N ASN A 33 4.75 -8.71 6.36
CA ASN A 33 4.12 -9.67 7.28
C ASN A 33 2.61 -9.46 7.33
N VAL A 34 2.16 -8.21 7.31
CA VAL A 34 0.73 -7.88 7.25
C VAL A 34 0.16 -8.31 5.91
N LEU A 35 0.81 -7.97 4.80
CA LEU A 35 0.34 -8.38 3.47
C LEU A 35 0.22 -9.90 3.34
N ARG A 36 1.19 -10.67 3.85
CA ARG A 36 1.11 -12.14 3.88
C ARG A 36 -0.05 -12.66 4.73
N ALA A 37 -0.32 -12.04 5.87
CA ALA A 37 -1.41 -12.46 6.76
C ALA A 37 -2.80 -12.32 6.11
N PHE A 38 -2.97 -11.35 5.20
CA PHE A 38 -4.21 -11.17 4.44
C PHE A 38 -4.31 -12.00 3.16
N ALA A 39 -3.29 -12.80 2.82
CA ALA A 39 -3.32 -13.66 1.63
C ALA A 39 -4.47 -14.68 1.72
N ASN A 40 -5.23 -14.83 0.63
CA ASN A 40 -6.39 -15.72 0.50
C ASN A 40 -7.49 -15.49 1.57
N SER A 41 -7.47 -14.35 2.26
CA SER A 41 -8.50 -14.00 3.25
C SER A 41 -9.83 -13.58 2.61
N GLY A 42 -9.78 -13.06 1.37
CA GLY A 42 -10.89 -12.41 0.68
C GLY A 42 -11.05 -10.92 1.01
N ILE A 43 -10.38 -10.45 2.07
CA ILE A 43 -10.40 -9.05 2.53
C ILE A 43 -9.51 -8.20 1.62
N SER A 44 -10.03 -7.05 1.20
CA SER A 44 -9.32 -6.10 0.36
C SER A 44 -8.36 -5.24 1.20
N VAL A 45 -7.15 -4.99 0.71
CA VAL A 45 -6.14 -4.20 1.42
C VAL A 45 -5.82 -2.92 0.65
N THR A 46 -5.88 -1.79 1.32
CA THR A 46 -5.28 -0.52 0.88
C THR A 46 -3.93 -0.37 1.56
N VAL A 47 -2.87 -0.23 0.77
CA VAL A 47 -1.53 0.06 1.29
C VAL A 47 -1.22 1.54 1.17
N THR A 48 -0.29 2.04 1.98
CA THR A 48 0.08 3.47 1.96
C THR A 48 1.56 3.62 1.68
N VAL A 49 1.89 4.49 0.71
CA VAL A 49 3.25 4.98 0.49
C VAL A 49 3.58 5.96 1.62
N PRO A 50 4.68 5.77 2.37
CA PRO A 50 5.11 6.74 3.36
C PRO A 50 5.44 8.09 2.73
N ASN A 51 5.10 9.20 3.41
CA ASN A 51 5.28 10.55 2.88
C ASN A 51 6.73 10.83 2.43
N GLY A 52 7.72 10.31 3.16
CA GLY A 52 9.14 10.47 2.83
C GLY A 52 9.58 9.77 1.54
N GLU A 53 8.83 8.79 1.03
CA GLU A 53 9.16 8.10 -0.22
C GLU A 53 8.62 8.84 -1.46
N ILE A 54 7.63 9.72 -1.29
CA ILE A 54 6.93 10.41 -2.38
C ILE A 54 7.89 11.06 -3.39
N PRO A 55 8.91 11.86 -2.96
CA PRO A 55 9.82 12.50 -3.91
C PRO A 55 10.54 11.51 -4.82
N SER A 56 11.01 10.39 -4.25
CA SER A 56 11.72 9.37 -5.01
C SER A 56 10.82 8.68 -6.05
N LEU A 57 9.54 8.51 -5.74
CA LEU A 57 8.59 7.78 -6.58
C LEU A 57 8.08 8.60 -7.77
N ALA A 58 8.34 9.91 -7.82
CA ALA A 58 8.17 10.70 -9.05
C ALA A 58 9.03 10.13 -10.21
N ASN A 59 10.14 9.46 -9.90
CA ASN A 59 10.95 8.75 -10.89
C ASN A 59 10.32 7.40 -11.27
N VAL A 60 10.06 7.19 -12.57
CA VAL A 60 9.41 5.96 -13.08
C VAL A 60 10.23 4.70 -12.80
N ARG A 61 11.57 4.76 -12.79
CA ARG A 61 12.41 3.59 -12.47
C ARG A 61 12.28 3.24 -10.99
N ALA A 62 12.28 4.23 -10.12
CA ALA A 62 12.06 4.03 -8.68
C ALA A 62 10.66 3.46 -8.42
N ALA A 63 9.62 4.03 -9.03
CA ALA A 63 8.25 3.53 -8.91
C ALA A 63 8.10 2.06 -9.36
N ARG A 64 8.77 1.67 -10.46
CA ARG A 64 8.81 0.26 -10.90
C ARG A 64 9.48 -0.66 -9.88
N LYS A 65 10.61 -0.23 -9.31
CA LYS A 65 11.30 -1.00 -8.25
C LYS A 65 10.40 -1.14 -7.03
N TRP A 66 9.72 -0.07 -6.65
CA TRP A 66 8.78 -0.05 -5.53
C TRP A 66 7.61 -1.02 -5.74
N VAL A 67 6.94 -0.99 -6.90
CA VAL A 67 5.85 -1.92 -7.22
C VAL A 67 6.32 -3.37 -7.19
N ASN A 68 7.50 -3.65 -7.75
CA ASN A 68 8.07 -5.01 -7.75
C ASN A 68 8.45 -5.51 -6.36
N ALA A 69 8.76 -4.63 -5.42
CA ALA A 69 9.12 -4.98 -4.05
C ALA A 69 7.91 -5.07 -3.11
N ASN A 70 6.94 -4.15 -3.26
CA ASN A 70 5.89 -3.94 -2.26
C ASN A 70 4.51 -4.45 -2.67
N ILE A 71 4.25 -4.64 -3.97
CA ILE A 71 2.94 -5.07 -4.49
C ILE A 71 3.03 -6.45 -5.13
N LYS A 72 3.90 -6.59 -6.13
CA LYS A 72 4.01 -7.80 -6.96
C LYS A 72 4.21 -9.11 -6.16
N PRO A 73 4.99 -9.15 -5.06
CA PRO A 73 5.19 -10.39 -4.32
C PRO A 73 3.95 -10.91 -3.56
N PHE A 74 2.96 -10.04 -3.33
CA PHE A 74 1.75 -10.38 -2.56
C PHE A 74 0.51 -10.48 -3.45
N TYR A 75 0.57 -9.95 -4.67
CA TYR A 75 -0.52 -10.01 -5.64
C TYR A 75 -0.43 -11.29 -6.50
N PRO A 76 -1.54 -12.01 -6.76
CA PRO A 76 -2.92 -11.67 -6.40
C PRO A 76 -3.43 -12.33 -5.10
N GLN A 77 -2.59 -13.11 -4.38
CA GLN A 77 -3.03 -13.86 -3.20
C GLN A 77 -3.61 -12.91 -2.12
N THR A 78 -2.95 -11.77 -1.90
CA THR A 78 -3.49 -10.67 -1.12
C THR A 78 -4.23 -9.72 -2.06
N LYS A 79 -5.51 -9.46 -1.77
CA LYS A 79 -6.37 -8.61 -2.57
C LYS A 79 -6.06 -7.13 -2.35
N ILE A 80 -4.91 -6.67 -2.84
CA ILE A 80 -4.54 -5.26 -2.80
C ILE A 80 -5.45 -4.51 -3.79
N LYS A 81 -6.14 -3.46 -3.32
CA LYS A 81 -7.12 -2.71 -4.14
C LYS A 81 -6.65 -1.30 -4.44
N TYR A 82 -5.99 -0.66 -3.46
CA TYR A 82 -5.56 0.72 -3.57
C TYR A 82 -4.14 0.90 -3.03
N ILE A 83 -3.39 1.81 -3.66
CA ILE A 83 -2.15 2.39 -3.15
C ILE A 83 -2.43 3.86 -2.79
N SER A 84 -2.59 4.16 -1.51
CA SER A 84 -2.70 5.53 -1.01
C SER A 84 -1.31 6.19 -1.08
N VAL A 85 -1.14 7.23 -1.89
CA VAL A 85 0.15 7.93 -1.98
C VAL A 85 0.24 8.99 -0.87
N GLY A 86 0.84 8.61 0.25
CA GLY A 86 0.96 9.46 1.44
C GLY A 86 -0.28 9.49 2.34
N ASN A 87 -0.13 10.24 3.43
CA ASN A 87 -1.17 10.60 4.38
C ASN A 87 -1.07 12.09 4.68
N GLU A 88 -2.16 12.85 4.45
CA GLU A 88 -2.27 14.28 4.78
C GLU A 88 -1.13 15.17 4.19
N VAL A 89 -0.56 14.77 3.06
CA VAL A 89 0.62 15.41 2.45
C VAL A 89 0.42 16.91 2.22
N VAL A 90 -0.77 17.29 1.73
CA VAL A 90 -1.12 18.69 1.45
C VAL A 90 -1.23 19.50 2.75
N LEU A 91 -1.72 18.89 3.84
CA LEU A 91 -1.87 19.55 5.13
C LEU A 91 -0.51 19.78 5.81
N LEU A 92 0.40 18.81 5.71
CA LEU A 92 1.76 18.93 6.24
C LEU A 92 2.60 19.96 5.48
N ASN A 93 2.21 20.28 4.25
CA ASN A 93 2.77 21.35 3.43
C ASN A 93 4.31 21.30 3.28
N ILE A 94 4.88 20.09 3.21
CA ILE A 94 6.31 19.89 2.94
C ILE A 94 6.51 20.04 1.42
N PRO A 95 7.22 21.08 0.93
CA PRO A 95 7.23 21.43 -0.49
C PRO A 95 7.65 20.28 -1.40
N GLU A 96 8.70 19.54 -1.01
CA GLU A 96 9.20 18.42 -1.80
C GLU A 96 8.17 17.30 -1.96
N GLN A 97 7.38 17.00 -0.91
CA GLN A 97 6.36 15.96 -0.95
C GLN A 97 5.14 16.41 -1.76
N VAL A 98 4.68 17.66 -1.55
CA VAL A 98 3.53 18.23 -2.26
C VAL A 98 3.81 18.33 -3.76
N ASN A 99 4.96 18.86 -4.14
CA ASN A 99 5.34 19.04 -5.56
C ASN A 99 5.49 17.70 -6.30
N ASN A 100 5.87 16.63 -5.59
CA ASN A 100 6.08 15.30 -6.18
C ASN A 100 4.88 14.36 -6.03
N LEU A 101 3.80 14.75 -5.35
CA LEU A 101 2.64 13.89 -5.09
C LEU A 101 2.00 13.36 -6.38
N LEU A 102 1.56 14.25 -7.27
CA LEU A 102 0.93 13.87 -8.53
C LEU A 102 1.91 13.13 -9.48
N PRO A 103 3.17 13.59 -9.65
CA PRO A 103 4.18 12.81 -10.38
C PRO A 103 4.35 11.38 -9.87
N ALA A 104 4.41 11.18 -8.54
CA ALA A 104 4.53 9.87 -7.91
C ALA A 104 3.31 8.98 -8.19
N MET A 105 2.09 9.51 -8.04
CA MET A 105 0.85 8.79 -8.39
C MET A 105 0.86 8.31 -9.84
N ARG A 106 1.21 9.19 -10.78
CA ARG A 106 1.30 8.86 -12.22
C ARG A 106 2.38 7.81 -12.49
N ALA A 107 3.54 7.90 -11.83
CA ALA A 107 4.63 6.96 -12.00
C ALA A 107 4.28 5.56 -11.46
N LEU A 108 3.63 5.48 -10.29
CA LEU A 108 3.13 4.22 -9.72
C LEU A 108 2.05 3.59 -10.59
N ASN A 109 1.09 4.36 -11.08
CA ASN A 109 0.07 3.85 -11.99
C ASN A 109 0.69 3.27 -13.28
N ARG A 110 1.69 3.96 -13.86
CA ARG A 110 2.44 3.41 -15.02
C ARG A 110 3.24 2.15 -14.66
N ALA A 111 3.79 2.08 -13.46
CA ALA A 111 4.55 0.93 -12.98
C ALA A 111 3.64 -0.31 -12.80
N LEU A 112 2.45 -0.14 -12.21
CA LEU A 112 1.43 -1.20 -12.10
C LEU A 112 1.02 -1.73 -13.48
N ASN A 113 0.65 -0.83 -14.39
CA ASN A 113 0.26 -1.21 -15.75
C ASN A 113 1.39 -1.96 -16.47
N LYS A 114 2.65 -1.55 -16.33
CA LYS A 114 3.80 -2.27 -16.91
C LYS A 114 4.06 -3.63 -16.24
N ALA A 115 3.67 -3.79 -14.99
CA ALA A 115 3.78 -5.06 -14.27
C ALA A 115 2.63 -6.04 -14.60
N GLY A 116 1.66 -5.63 -15.44
CA GLY A 116 0.46 -6.41 -15.76
C GLY A 116 -0.60 -6.39 -14.66
N ILE A 117 -0.53 -5.41 -13.74
CA ILE A 117 -1.48 -5.24 -12.65
C ILE A 117 -2.39 -4.07 -13.00
N HIS A 118 -3.64 -4.35 -13.32
CA HIS A 118 -4.60 -3.37 -13.87
C HIS A 118 -5.79 -3.06 -12.96
N ASP A 119 -5.98 -3.86 -11.91
CA ASP A 119 -7.08 -3.77 -10.96
C ASP A 119 -6.71 -3.05 -9.65
N VAL A 120 -5.42 -2.84 -9.39
CA VAL A 120 -4.92 -1.99 -8.30
C VAL A 120 -4.93 -0.53 -8.74
N LYS A 121 -5.62 0.33 -7.98
CA LYS A 121 -5.71 1.77 -8.27
C LYS A 121 -4.73 2.58 -7.40
N VAL A 122 -4.24 3.70 -7.94
CA VAL A 122 -3.40 4.69 -7.24
C VAL A 122 -4.20 5.97 -7.06
#